data_AF-A0A3S1EHV3-F1
#
_entry.id   AF-A0A3S1EHV3-F1
#
_cell.length_a   1.000
_cell.length_b   1.000
_cell.length_c   1.000
_cell.angle_alpha   90.00
_cell.angle_beta   90.00
_cell.angle_gamma   90.00
#
_symmetry.space_group_name_H-M   'P 1'
#
loop_
_entity.id
_entity.type
_entity.pdbx_description
1 polymer ?
#
loop_
_entity_poly.entity_id
_entity_poly.type
_entity_poly.pdbx_seq_one_letter_code
_entity_poly.pdbx_strand_id
1 'polypeptide(L)'
;YSIELCGGTHVRATGDIGLVRGVSDSAVAAGVRRIEALTGEAARKHLDEQDRRLKAAAAVLKISPADVPARVETLLEERKKLEKELTEARKKLALGGGSSADAPAANETVAGIGFLGKTVSGVSPKDLKPLADAGKSSLGSGVVVFVGAGEDNKASVVVAVTDDL
;
A
#
# COMPACT_ATOMS: atom_id res chain seq x y z
N TYR A 1 -10.15 -27.41 41.70
CA TYR A 1 -10.61 -28.70 41.17
C TYR A 1 -11.88 -28.41 40.38
N SER A 2 -11.96 -28.78 39.10
CA SER A 2 -13.20 -28.63 38.32
C SER A 2 -13.99 -29.95 38.43
N ILE A 3 -15.29 -29.87 38.67
CA ILE A 3 -16.19 -31.03 38.71
C ILE A 3 -17.35 -30.73 37.79
N GLU A 4 -17.51 -31.57 36.77
CA GLU A 4 -18.46 -31.34 35.68
C GLU A 4 -19.13 -32.68 35.34
N LEU A 5 -20.40 -32.63 34.92
CA LEU A 5 -21.10 -33.82 34.44
C LEU A 5 -20.78 -34.00 32.95
N CYS A 6 -19.73 -34.75 32.64
CA CYS A 6 -19.32 -35.05 31.26
C CYS A 6 -19.42 -36.55 30.95
N GLY A 7 -20.08 -36.89 29.85
CA GLY A 7 -20.22 -38.26 29.35
C GLY A 7 -19.17 -38.64 28.28
N GLY A 8 -18.13 -37.84 28.11
CA GLY A 8 -17.09 -38.03 27.09
C GLY A 8 -16.04 -39.07 27.46
N THR A 9 -15.08 -39.30 26.56
CA THR A 9 -13.85 -40.03 26.89
C THR A 9 -12.85 -39.08 27.54
N HIS A 10 -12.30 -39.50 28.68
CA HIS A 10 -11.35 -38.71 29.45
C HIS A 10 -10.00 -39.40 29.56
N VAL A 11 -8.96 -38.58 29.66
CA VAL A 11 -7.62 -39.04 30.04
C VAL A 11 -7.55 -39.39 31.53
N ARG A 12 -6.53 -40.14 31.94
CA ARG A 12 -6.37 -40.56 33.35
C ARG A 12 -5.74 -39.45 34.19
N ALA A 13 -4.82 -38.69 33.60
CA ALA A 13 -4.20 -37.54 34.24
C ALA A 13 -4.10 -36.35 33.26
N THR A 14 -4.10 -35.13 33.78
CA THR A 14 -3.99 -33.91 32.97
C THR A 14 -2.73 -33.88 32.10
N GLY A 15 -1.64 -34.50 32.57
CA GLY A 15 -0.39 -34.61 31.80
C GLY A 15 -0.54 -35.38 30.49
N ASP A 16 -1.51 -36.29 30.39
CA ASP A 16 -1.77 -37.07 29.17
C ASP A 16 -2.33 -36.20 28.03
N ILE A 17 -2.88 -35.01 28.34
CA ILE A 17 -3.35 -34.03 27.34
C ILE A 17 -2.17 -33.42 26.58
N GLY A 18 -1.01 -33.32 27.24
CA GLY A 18 0.20 -32.71 26.70
C GLY A 18 0.08 -31.20 26.50
N LEU A 19 0.76 -30.68 25.46
CA LEU A 19 0.74 -29.28 25.08
C LEU A 19 -0.69 -28.82 24.79
N VAL A 20 -1.07 -27.64 25.25
CA VAL A 20 -2.32 -26.96 24.88
C VAL A 20 -1.96 -25.63 24.22
N ARG A 21 -2.40 -25.42 22.97
CA ARG A 21 -2.15 -24.20 22.21
C ARG A 21 -3.47 -23.53 21.84
N GLY A 22 -3.72 -22.33 22.36
CA GLY A 22 -4.79 -21.46 21.89
C GLY A 22 -4.52 -21.00 20.45
N VAL A 23 -5.50 -21.16 19.58
CA VAL A 23 -5.44 -20.82 18.15
C VAL A 23 -6.18 -19.52 17.88
N SER A 24 -7.37 -19.35 18.48
CA SER A 24 -8.17 -18.15 18.31
C SER A 24 -8.97 -17.84 19.57
N ASP A 25 -9.28 -16.55 19.73
CA ASP A 25 -10.19 -16.03 20.75
C ASP A 25 -11.04 -14.96 20.08
N SER A 26 -12.35 -15.16 20.09
CA SER A 26 -13.30 -14.29 19.40
C SER A 26 -14.57 -14.05 20.22
N ALA A 27 -15.12 -12.84 20.14
CA ALA A 27 -16.41 -12.53 20.72
C ALA A 27 -17.54 -13.09 19.84
N VAL A 28 -18.48 -13.82 20.43
CA VAL A 28 -19.62 -14.40 19.71
C VAL A 28 -20.93 -13.67 20.03
N ALA A 29 -21.07 -13.18 21.26
CA ALA A 29 -22.19 -12.36 21.72
C ALA A 29 -21.76 -11.49 22.91
N ALA A 30 -22.64 -10.61 23.38
CA ALA A 30 -22.39 -9.80 24.58
C ALA A 30 -22.08 -10.71 25.79
N GLY A 31 -20.88 -10.56 26.35
CA GLY A 31 -20.42 -11.39 27.48
C GLY A 31 -20.01 -12.83 27.12
N VAL A 32 -20.02 -13.22 25.84
CA VAL A 32 -19.69 -14.59 25.40
C VAL A 32 -18.49 -14.60 24.45
N ARG A 33 -17.49 -15.41 24.79
CA ARG A 33 -16.26 -15.60 23.99
C ARG A 33 -16.08 -17.06 23.60
N ARG A 34 -15.63 -17.28 22.37
CA ARG A 34 -15.19 -18.58 21.88
C ARG A 34 -13.67 -18.63 21.88
N ILE A 35 -13.15 -19.63 22.56
CA ILE A 35 -11.72 -19.95 22.58
C ILE A 35 -11.55 -21.24 21.80
N GLU A 36 -10.71 -21.22 20.78
CA GLU A 36 -10.32 -22.41 20.03
C GLU A 36 -8.91 -22.80 20.44
N ALA A 37 -8.71 -24.08 20.76
CA ALA A 37 -7.41 -24.60 21.18
C ALA A 37 -7.17 -25.99 20.59
N LEU A 38 -5.90 -26.28 20.34
CA LEU A 38 -5.41 -27.60 19.97
C LEU A 38 -4.65 -28.19 21.15
N THR A 39 -4.63 -29.52 21.24
CA THR A 39 -3.83 -30.22 22.25
C THR A 39 -2.93 -31.30 21.63
N GLY A 40 -1.96 -31.78 22.42
CA GLY A 40 -1.08 -32.90 22.06
C GLY A 40 -0.37 -32.71 20.71
N GLU A 41 -0.41 -33.75 19.89
CA GLU A 41 0.28 -33.78 18.59
C GLU A 41 -0.25 -32.74 17.60
N ALA A 42 -1.55 -32.44 17.63
CA ALA A 42 -2.15 -31.42 16.78
C ALA A 42 -1.59 -30.03 17.12
N ALA A 43 -1.45 -29.72 18.42
CA ALA A 43 -0.83 -28.48 18.87
C ALA A 43 0.63 -28.38 18.44
N ARG A 44 1.39 -29.49 18.54
CA ARG A 44 2.80 -29.54 18.15
C ARG A 44 2.98 -29.29 16.65
N LYS A 45 2.26 -30.02 15.80
CA LYS A 45 2.30 -29.83 14.34
C LYS A 45 1.93 -28.40 13.93
N HIS A 46 0.95 -27.82 14.61
CA HIS A 46 0.57 -26.44 14.37
C HIS A 46 1.73 -25.46 14.66
N LEU A 47 2.43 -25.63 15.78
CA LEU A 47 3.59 -24.79 16.13
C LEU A 47 4.76 -24.99 15.16
N ASP A 48 5.06 -26.23 14.78
CA ASP A 48 6.12 -26.54 13.81
C ASP A 48 5.82 -25.88 12.45
N GLU A 49 4.55 -25.87 12.03
CA GLU A 49 4.12 -25.18 10.82
C GLU A 49 4.26 -23.65 10.94
N GLN A 50 3.91 -23.05 12.09
CA GLN A 50 4.12 -21.63 12.33
C GLN A 50 5.60 -21.25 12.27
N ASP A 51 6.47 -22.05 12.91
CA ASP A 51 7.93 -21.85 12.88
C ASP A 51 8.48 -21.95 11.46
N ARG A 52 8.03 -22.94 10.68
CA ARG A 52 8.44 -23.09 9.27
C ARG A 52 8.03 -21.88 8.42
N ARG A 53 6.81 -21.37 8.59
CA ARG A 53 6.32 -20.19 7.87
C ARG A 53 7.14 -18.94 8.22
N LEU A 54 7.43 -18.74 9.51
CA LEU A 54 8.24 -17.60 9.97
C LEU A 54 9.68 -17.68 9.42
N LYS A 55 10.30 -18.85 9.48
CA LYS A 55 11.65 -19.08 8.90
C LYS A 55 11.68 -18.85 7.39
N ALA A 56 10.64 -19.25 6.67
CA ALA A 56 10.54 -18.97 5.24
C ALA A 56 10.47 -17.47 4.94
N ALA A 57 9.66 -16.72 5.70
CA ALA A 57 9.59 -15.26 5.57
C ALA A 57 10.95 -14.59 5.89
N ALA A 58 11.60 -15.03 6.96
CA ALA A 58 12.92 -14.54 7.36
C ALA A 58 14.00 -14.79 6.29
N ALA A 59 13.96 -15.96 5.64
CA ALA A 59 14.88 -16.32 4.55
C ALA A 59 14.71 -15.42 3.32
N VAL A 60 13.47 -15.09 2.94
CA VAL A 60 13.19 -14.14 1.85
C VAL A 60 13.75 -12.76 2.17
N LEU A 61 13.61 -12.32 3.41
CA LEU A 61 14.11 -11.03 3.90
C LEU A 61 15.62 -11.04 4.23
N LYS A 62 16.26 -12.22 4.22
CA LYS A 62 17.68 -12.46 4.57
C LYS A 62 18.05 -11.96 5.98
N ILE A 63 17.20 -12.25 6.95
CA ILE A 63 17.36 -11.84 8.36
C ILE A 63 17.02 -13.01 9.30
N SER A 64 17.21 -12.81 10.62
CA SER A 64 16.73 -13.75 11.62
C SER A 64 15.20 -13.72 11.74
N PRO A 65 14.53 -14.84 12.06
CA PRO A 65 13.10 -14.88 12.37
C PRO A 65 12.64 -13.84 13.41
N ALA A 66 13.49 -13.53 14.39
CA ALA A 66 13.20 -12.55 15.43
C ALA A 66 13.08 -11.11 14.88
N ASP A 67 13.79 -10.79 13.81
CA ASP A 67 13.86 -9.45 13.23
C ASP A 67 12.76 -9.21 12.18
N VAL A 68 12.00 -10.24 11.81
CA VAL A 68 10.98 -10.17 10.75
C VAL A 68 9.97 -9.04 11.00
N PRO A 69 9.38 -8.87 12.20
CA PRO A 69 8.39 -7.81 12.43
C PRO A 69 8.98 -6.41 12.17
N ALA A 70 10.15 -6.11 12.75
CA ALA A 70 10.80 -4.80 12.60
C ALA A 70 11.22 -4.52 11.14
N ARG A 71 11.70 -5.54 10.41
CA ARG A 71 12.04 -5.40 9.00
C ARG A 71 10.81 -5.12 8.14
N VAL A 72 9.68 -5.79 8.42
CA VAL A 72 8.42 -5.55 7.69
C VAL A 72 7.93 -4.12 7.91
N GLU A 73 7.96 -3.61 9.14
CA GLU A 73 7.60 -2.21 9.42
C GLU A 73 8.50 -1.23 8.66
N THR A 74 9.81 -1.46 8.67
CA THR A 74 10.77 -0.64 7.94
C THR A 74 10.49 -0.65 6.43
N LEU A 75 10.24 -1.83 5.84
CA LEU A 75 9.91 -1.96 4.42
C LEU A 75 8.61 -1.25 4.05
N LEU A 76 7.60 -1.24 4.92
CA LEU A 76 6.35 -0.53 4.68
C LEU A 76 6.56 0.99 4.68
N GLU A 77 7.38 1.51 5.58
CA GLU A 77 7.70 2.94 5.62
C GLU A 77 8.61 3.36 4.45
N GLU A 78 9.61 2.56 4.11
CA GLU A 78 10.43 2.74 2.91
C GLU A 78 9.56 2.75 1.64
N ARG A 79 8.62 1.80 1.51
CA ARG A 79 7.67 1.76 0.39
C ARG A 79 6.86 3.04 0.30
N LYS A 80 6.24 3.49 1.40
CA LYS A 80 5.45 4.74 1.40
C LYS A 80 6.29 5.95 1.04
N LYS A 81 7.54 6.01 1.52
CA LYS A 81 8.48 7.08 1.18
C LYS A 81 8.82 7.08 -0.31
N LEU A 82 9.19 5.92 -0.86
CA LEU A 82 9.50 5.76 -2.28
C LEU A 82 8.30 6.07 -3.18
N GLU A 83 7.08 5.71 -2.78
CA GLU A 83 5.86 6.07 -3.51
C GLU A 83 5.63 7.59 -3.57
N LYS A 84 5.91 8.31 -2.47
CA LYS A 84 5.84 9.78 -2.44
C LYS A 84 6.93 10.41 -3.31
N GLU A 85 8.17 9.96 -3.17
CA GLU A 85 9.31 10.45 -3.96
C GLU A 85 9.09 10.20 -5.47
N LEU A 86 8.56 9.04 -5.84
CA LEU A 86 8.19 8.72 -7.22
C LEU A 86 7.14 9.69 -7.77
N THR A 87 6.12 10.01 -6.97
CA THR A 87 5.07 10.95 -7.35
C THR A 87 5.64 12.37 -7.53
N GLU A 88 6.49 12.82 -6.62
CA GLU A 88 7.16 14.13 -6.71
C GLU A 88 8.12 14.21 -7.91
N ALA A 89 8.91 13.17 -8.15
CA ALA A 89 9.83 13.09 -9.29
C ALA A 89 9.06 13.15 -10.61
N ARG A 90 7.94 12.41 -10.73
CA ARG A 90 7.06 12.46 -11.90
C ARG A 90 6.43 13.84 -12.11
N LYS A 91 6.01 14.53 -11.03
CA LYS A 91 5.55 15.92 -11.10
C LYS A 91 6.63 16.87 -11.60
N LYS A 92 7.86 16.76 -11.08
CA LYS A 92 9.01 17.58 -11.54
C LYS A 92 9.35 17.33 -13.02
N LEU A 93 9.36 16.07 -13.44
CA LEU A 93 9.60 15.71 -14.85
C LEU A 93 8.54 16.32 -15.77
N ALA A 94 7.26 16.25 -15.39
CA ALA A 94 6.17 16.83 -16.16
C ALA A 94 6.22 18.37 -16.23
N LEU A 95 6.66 19.03 -15.15
CA LEU A 95 6.75 20.49 -15.08
C LEU A 95 7.99 21.07 -15.77
N GLY A 96 9.10 20.32 -15.92
CA GLY A 96 10.29 20.88 -16.57
C GLY A 96 11.53 19.99 -16.71
N GLY A 97 11.43 18.67 -16.54
CA GLY A 97 12.60 17.78 -16.58
C GLY A 97 12.89 17.09 -17.92
N GLY A 98 12.05 17.30 -18.93
CA GLY A 98 12.23 16.73 -20.27
C GLY A 98 12.84 17.72 -21.25
N SER A 99 14.17 17.90 -21.22
CA SER A 99 14.93 18.32 -22.41
C SER A 99 14.99 17.20 -23.44
N SER A 100 13.85 16.59 -23.77
CA SER A 100 13.71 15.79 -24.99
C SER A 100 13.45 16.77 -26.12
N ALA A 101 14.40 16.84 -27.05
CA ALA A 101 14.42 17.72 -28.22
C ALA A 101 13.25 17.54 -29.22
N ASP A 102 12.18 16.83 -28.85
CA ASP A 102 11.03 16.46 -29.69
C ASP A 102 9.65 16.83 -29.11
N ALA A 103 9.57 17.54 -27.97
CA ALA A 103 8.29 18.10 -27.52
C ALA A 103 8.09 19.48 -28.18
N PRO A 104 6.98 19.71 -28.92
CA PRO A 104 6.72 21.02 -29.50
C PRO A 104 6.67 22.08 -28.40
N ALA A 105 7.23 23.23 -28.78
CA ALA A 105 7.63 24.38 -28.00
C ALA A 105 6.96 24.61 -26.62
N ALA A 106 7.84 24.96 -25.68
CA ALA A 106 7.54 25.74 -24.49
C ALA A 106 6.49 26.84 -24.76
N ASN A 107 5.45 26.87 -23.92
CA ASN A 107 4.49 27.95 -23.75
C ASN A 107 4.11 28.70 -25.03
N GLU A 108 3.04 28.28 -25.70
CA GLU A 108 2.52 28.97 -26.87
C GLU A 108 1.61 30.13 -26.45
N THR A 109 1.45 31.14 -27.30
CA THR A 109 0.44 32.19 -27.10
C THR A 109 -0.62 32.04 -28.17
N VAL A 110 -1.87 31.79 -27.77
CA VAL A 110 -3.01 31.61 -28.66
C VAL A 110 -3.97 32.78 -28.45
N ALA A 111 -4.20 33.59 -29.49
CA ALA A 111 -5.07 34.76 -29.42
C ALA A 111 -4.73 35.75 -28.28
N GLY A 112 -3.45 35.87 -27.93
CA GLY A 112 -2.97 36.73 -26.83
C GLY A 112 -3.03 36.09 -25.44
N ILE A 113 -3.48 34.83 -25.32
CA ILE A 113 -3.57 34.07 -24.07
C ILE A 113 -2.44 33.04 -24.03
N GLY A 114 -1.73 32.92 -22.90
CA GLY A 114 -0.71 31.90 -22.70
C GLY A 114 -1.31 30.48 -22.65
N PHE A 115 -0.68 29.52 -23.31
CA PHE A 115 -1.13 28.13 -23.39
C PHE A 115 0.01 27.16 -23.08
N LEU A 116 -0.26 26.21 -22.18
CA LEU A 116 0.63 25.09 -21.87
C LEU A 116 -0.11 23.77 -22.04
N GLY A 117 0.16 23.08 -23.15
CA GLY A 117 -0.33 21.73 -23.41
C GLY A 117 0.80 20.71 -23.30
N LYS A 118 0.66 19.68 -22.45
CA LYS A 118 1.59 18.53 -22.45
C LYS A 118 0.89 17.19 -22.23
N THR A 119 1.40 16.16 -22.90
CA THR A 119 1.09 14.77 -22.56
C THR A 119 2.04 14.30 -21.48
N VAL A 120 1.52 13.72 -20.40
CA VAL A 120 2.29 13.26 -19.24
C VAL A 120 2.06 11.77 -19.03
N SER A 121 3.14 11.00 -18.89
CA SER A 121 3.09 9.55 -18.68
C SER A 121 3.35 9.20 -17.22
N GLY A 122 2.62 8.22 -16.70
CA GLY A 122 2.82 7.70 -15.33
C GLY A 122 2.30 8.61 -14.21
N VAL A 123 1.57 9.67 -14.53
CA VAL A 123 0.90 10.53 -13.53
C VAL A 123 -0.50 9.98 -13.27
N SER A 124 -0.86 9.77 -12.00
CA SER A 124 -2.20 9.30 -11.65
C SER A 124 -3.25 10.37 -11.97
N PRO A 125 -4.50 10.02 -12.29
CA PRO A 125 -5.55 11.02 -12.55
C PRO A 125 -5.77 12.00 -11.39
N LYS A 126 -5.51 11.57 -10.14
CA LYS A 126 -5.61 12.43 -8.95
C LYS A 126 -4.50 13.47 -8.87
N ASP A 127 -3.34 13.19 -9.44
CA ASP A 127 -2.18 14.09 -9.46
C ASP A 127 -2.21 15.10 -10.62
N LEU A 128 -3.06 14.88 -11.63
CA LEU A 128 -3.21 15.79 -12.77
C LEU A 128 -3.70 17.17 -12.35
N LYS A 129 -4.66 17.27 -11.42
CA LYS A 129 -5.18 18.56 -10.95
C LYS A 129 -4.11 19.41 -10.24
N PRO A 130 -3.40 18.90 -9.22
CA PRO A 130 -2.26 19.63 -8.64
C PRO A 130 -1.18 20.01 -9.65
N LEU A 131 -0.95 19.16 -10.67
CA LEU A 131 0.00 19.44 -11.74
C LEU A 131 -0.47 20.62 -12.61
N ALA A 132 -1.75 20.65 -12.98
CA ALA A 132 -2.36 21.76 -13.73
C ALA A 132 -2.29 23.07 -12.95
N ASP A 133 -2.56 23.04 -11.63
CA ASP A 133 -2.45 24.20 -10.76
C ASP A 133 -1.01 24.76 -10.73
N ALA A 134 0.00 23.88 -10.63
CA ALA A 134 1.41 24.29 -10.72
C ALA A 134 1.79 24.86 -12.10
N GLY A 135 1.19 24.30 -13.18
CA GLY A 135 1.31 24.85 -14.53
C GLY A 135 0.76 26.27 -14.63
N LYS A 136 -0.40 26.55 -14.02
CA LYS A 136 -1.01 27.89 -13.99
C LYS A 136 -0.10 28.88 -13.29
N SER A 137 0.45 28.52 -12.12
CA SER A 137 1.39 29.36 -11.39
C SER A 137 2.67 29.67 -12.19
N SER A 138 3.09 28.78 -13.08
CA SER A 138 4.28 28.99 -13.93
C SER A 138 4.00 29.89 -15.14
N LEU A 139 2.78 29.88 -15.67
CA LEU A 139 2.33 30.74 -16.78
C LEU A 139 1.93 32.14 -16.33
N GLY A 140 1.48 32.31 -15.08
CA GLY A 140 0.92 33.56 -14.57
C GLY A 140 -0.53 33.78 -15.01
N SER A 141 -0.76 33.89 -16.31
CA SER A 141 -2.09 34.02 -16.95
C SER A 141 -2.17 33.12 -18.18
N GLY A 142 -3.20 32.26 -18.26
CA GLY A 142 -3.33 31.33 -19.37
C GLY A 142 -4.18 30.09 -19.13
N VAL A 143 -4.17 29.21 -20.14
CA VAL A 143 -4.84 27.91 -20.14
C VAL A 143 -3.80 26.79 -20.10
N VAL A 144 -3.98 25.84 -19.18
CA VAL A 144 -3.13 24.66 -19.01
C VAL A 144 -3.94 23.41 -19.31
N VAL A 145 -3.40 22.55 -20.17
CA VAL A 145 -3.98 21.25 -20.52
C VAL A 145 -2.95 20.16 -20.32
N PHE A 146 -3.25 19.21 -19.45
CA PHE A 146 -2.43 17.99 -19.31
C PHE A 146 -3.24 16.75 -19.65
N VAL A 147 -2.64 15.90 -20.50
CA VAL A 147 -3.22 14.62 -20.91
C VAL A 147 -2.39 13.51 -20.28
N GLY A 148 -2.95 12.82 -19.29
CA GLY A 148 -2.39 11.63 -18.67
C GLY A 148 -2.74 10.37 -19.47
N ALA A 149 -1.74 9.64 -19.97
CA ALA A 149 -1.94 8.30 -20.53
C ALA A 149 -1.92 7.26 -19.39
N GLY A 150 -3.08 6.65 -19.11
CA GLY A 150 -3.22 5.56 -18.13
C GLY A 150 -2.87 4.20 -18.72
N GLU A 151 -2.59 3.23 -17.85
CA GLU A 151 -2.18 1.85 -18.22
C GLU A 151 -3.29 1.07 -18.97
N ASP A 152 -4.56 1.43 -18.78
CA ASP A 152 -5.72 0.72 -19.37
C ASP A 152 -6.19 1.27 -20.73
N ASN A 153 -5.30 1.89 -21.51
CA ASN A 153 -5.67 2.59 -22.76
C ASN A 153 -6.72 3.70 -22.55
N LYS A 154 -6.84 4.20 -21.31
CA LYS A 154 -7.70 5.31 -20.90
C LYS A 154 -6.86 6.55 -20.73
N ALA A 155 -7.25 7.63 -21.41
CA ALA A 155 -6.66 8.95 -21.20
C ALA A 155 -7.44 9.70 -20.12
N SER A 156 -6.74 10.37 -19.22
CA SER A 156 -7.31 11.35 -18.30
C SER A 156 -6.84 12.72 -18.74
N VAL A 157 -7.76 13.67 -18.91
CA VAL A 157 -7.43 15.03 -19.31
C VAL A 157 -7.81 15.96 -18.18
N VAL A 158 -6.92 16.89 -17.86
CA VAL A 158 -7.23 18.02 -16.99
C VAL A 158 -7.02 19.30 -17.76
N VAL A 159 -7.97 20.22 -17.60
CA VAL A 159 -7.90 21.58 -18.14
C VAL A 159 -8.05 22.52 -16.97
N ALA A 160 -7.16 23.50 -16.88
CA ALA A 160 -7.20 24.53 -15.87
C ALA A 160 -7.01 25.90 -16.53
N VAL A 161 -7.77 26.88 -16.08
CA VAL A 161 -7.70 28.28 -16.54
C VAL A 161 -7.36 29.15 -15.34
N THR A 162 -6.60 30.22 -15.56
CA THR A 162 -6.31 31.23 -14.53
C THR A 162 -7.54 32.11 -14.27
N ASP A 163 -7.64 32.68 -13.06
CA ASP A 163 -8.87 33.36 -12.61
C ASP A 163 -9.13 34.71 -13.32
N ASP A 164 -8.15 35.22 -14.07
CA ASP A 164 -8.18 36.47 -14.81
C ASP A 164 -8.71 36.35 -16.25
N LEU A 165 -9.10 35.14 -16.68
CA LEU A 165 -9.62 34.81 -18.01
C LEU A 165 -11.08 34.33 -17.99
#